data_AF-A0A914DYY9-F1
#
_entry.id   AF-A0A914DYY9-F1
#
_cell.length_a   1.000
_cell.length_b   1.000
_cell.length_c   1.000
_cell.angle_alpha   90.00
_cell.angle_beta   90.00
_cell.angle_gamma   90.00
#
_symmetry.space_group_name_H-M   'P 1'
#
loop_
_entity.id
_entity.type
_entity.pdbx_description
1 polymer ?
#
loop_
_entity_poly.entity_id
_entity_poly.type
_entity_poly.pdbx_seq_one_letter_code
_entity_poly.pdbx_strand_id
1 'polypeptide(L)'
;MFCLILIISFFFFISPIFGQTSCIKTYSNLAINGNDIHGVQGSSSSCCQYCQQIRGCQAYTWNTFNGGTCWLKNDTQPLYNSTGEYTGILSPGANNTYSLLKSYDASNWFNNETFVFNSFHYTDHKNGFVNYVDYETAKSEGLVGVQNGKVYMGMDNTTILPPNSTIGRNAIRINTLIRFNSGLFIFDIDHMPTGPGLWPAFWTEGPKWPSNGEIDMLEGISEQNFNQITLHTGENCAMTANDSRYFTGKWNYGYGNNTNSGCDVLAPNGTFNTGFNQASGGVFVLEWDREKFIRIWNFVRPNIPEDIAKASPNPNPSTWGMPTAYYTLGPNCTPDHFNNNTIIINSDLCGVAGTAFQGGELVCEDVARNHPEEYSDAYWLINSLKVYCKPNTPCPN
;
A
#
# COMPACT_ATOMS: atom_id res chain seq x y z
N MET A 1 51.39 -43.73 -6.09
CA MET A 1 50.68 -44.71 -6.94
C MET A 1 49.50 -43.98 -7.56
N PHE A 2 49.34 -44.12 -8.88
CA PHE A 2 48.52 -43.30 -9.78
C PHE A 2 47.00 -43.35 -9.54
N CYS A 3 46.33 -42.32 -10.12
CA CYS A 3 44.94 -42.26 -10.62
C CYS A 3 43.81 -42.07 -9.60
N LEU A 4 42.75 -41.27 -9.83
CA LEU A 4 42.13 -40.85 -11.10
C LEU A 4 41.34 -39.53 -10.91
N ILE A 5 41.25 -38.73 -11.97
CA ILE A 5 40.45 -37.51 -12.12
C ILE A 5 38.95 -37.85 -12.19
N LEU A 6 38.08 -37.09 -11.52
CA LEU A 6 36.70 -36.89 -12.01
C LEU A 6 36.27 -35.43 -11.81
N ILE A 7 36.13 -34.74 -12.93
CA ILE A 7 35.43 -33.46 -13.08
C ILE A 7 33.94 -33.76 -12.91
N ILE A 8 33.28 -33.13 -11.95
CA ILE A 8 31.81 -33.00 -11.96
C ILE A 8 31.47 -31.51 -11.90
N SER A 9 31.08 -31.02 -13.07
CA SER A 9 30.34 -29.81 -13.34
C SER A 9 29.20 -29.62 -12.33
N PHE A 10 29.28 -28.58 -11.49
CA PHE A 10 28.10 -28.05 -10.80
C PHE A 10 27.25 -27.30 -11.84
N PHE A 11 26.26 -28.01 -12.38
CA PHE A 11 25.14 -27.40 -13.07
C PHE A 11 24.40 -26.46 -12.09
N PHE A 12 24.12 -25.25 -12.58
CA PHE A 12 23.13 -24.36 -11.99
C PHE A 12 21.82 -25.13 -11.77
N PHE A 13 21.42 -25.35 -10.51
CA PHE A 13 20.03 -25.64 -10.21
C PHE A 13 19.26 -24.33 -10.30
N ILE A 14 18.62 -24.12 -11.46
CA ILE A 14 17.46 -23.24 -11.56
C ILE A 14 16.37 -23.92 -10.72
N SER A 15 16.07 -23.37 -9.55
CA SER A 15 14.86 -23.72 -8.80
C SER A 15 13.64 -23.37 -9.65
N PRO A 16 12.68 -24.28 -9.89
CA PRO A 16 11.42 -23.89 -10.51
C PRO A 16 10.62 -23.08 -9.49
N ILE A 17 10.19 -21.89 -9.91
CA ILE A 17 9.21 -21.07 -9.22
C ILE A 17 7.91 -21.89 -9.13
N PHE A 18 7.61 -22.41 -7.94
CA PHE A 18 6.28 -22.95 -7.66
C PHE A 18 5.33 -21.76 -7.49
N GLY A 19 4.50 -21.50 -8.50
CA GLY A 19 3.36 -20.60 -8.36
C GLY A 19 2.47 -21.09 -7.22
N GLN A 20 2.05 -20.19 -6.33
CA GLN A 20 1.10 -20.53 -5.26
C GLN A 20 -0.24 -20.91 -5.89
N THR A 21 -0.53 -22.22 -5.92
CA THR A 21 -1.81 -22.80 -6.34
C THR A 21 -2.87 -22.54 -5.26
N SER A 22 -4.00 -21.93 -5.59
CA SER A 22 -5.14 -21.78 -4.68
C SER A 22 -6.24 -22.81 -5.01
N CYS A 23 -7.00 -23.26 -4.01
CA CYS A 23 -8.14 -24.16 -4.23
C CYS A 23 -9.37 -23.33 -4.65
N ILE A 24 -9.47 -23.05 -5.95
CA ILE A 24 -10.48 -22.15 -6.51
C ILE A 24 -11.78 -22.90 -6.82
N LYS A 25 -11.72 -24.23 -6.98
CA LYS A 25 -12.90 -25.05 -7.30
C LYS A 25 -13.14 -26.10 -6.23
N THR A 26 -14.22 -25.93 -5.48
CA THR A 26 -14.67 -26.88 -4.45
C THR A 26 -16.00 -27.52 -4.85
N TYR A 27 -16.18 -28.77 -4.45
CA TYR A 27 -17.39 -29.55 -4.70
C TYR A 27 -17.81 -30.26 -3.42
N SER A 28 -19.09 -30.13 -3.08
CA SER A 28 -19.73 -30.97 -2.08
C SER A 28 -20.31 -32.22 -2.72
N ASN A 29 -20.27 -33.33 -1.99
CA ASN A 29 -20.79 -34.63 -2.41
C ASN A 29 -20.13 -35.22 -3.66
N LEU A 30 -18.91 -34.78 -3.99
CA LEU A 30 -18.11 -35.33 -5.07
C LEU A 30 -16.73 -35.76 -4.56
N ALA A 31 -16.18 -36.80 -5.18
CA ALA A 31 -14.90 -37.40 -4.84
C ALA A 31 -14.03 -37.66 -6.06
N ILE A 32 -12.72 -37.61 -5.87
CA ILE A 32 -11.74 -38.17 -6.82
C ILE A 32 -11.28 -39.50 -6.22
N ASN A 33 -11.60 -40.60 -6.89
CA ASN A 33 -11.25 -41.94 -6.42
C ASN A 33 -9.81 -42.31 -6.85
N GLY A 34 -9.02 -42.87 -5.95
CA GLY A 34 -7.61 -43.22 -6.22
C GLY A 34 -6.70 -41.99 -6.35
N ASN A 35 -5.53 -42.14 -6.97
CA ASN A 35 -4.55 -41.06 -7.21
C ASN A 35 -4.04 -40.37 -5.93
N ASP A 36 -4.11 -41.06 -4.80
CA ASP A 36 -3.67 -40.61 -3.49
C ASP A 36 -2.14 -40.51 -3.41
N ILE A 37 -1.64 -39.32 -3.13
CA ILE A 37 -0.25 -39.04 -2.79
C ILE A 37 -0.04 -39.32 -1.30
N HIS A 38 -0.96 -38.81 -0.48
CA HIS A 38 -0.83 -38.86 0.98
C HIS A 38 -2.19 -38.58 1.66
N GLY A 39 -2.44 -39.23 2.80
CA GLY A 39 -3.60 -38.97 3.65
C GLY A 39 -3.20 -38.21 4.90
N VAL A 40 -3.79 -37.05 5.15
CA VAL A 40 -3.49 -36.19 6.32
C VAL A 40 -4.75 -36.03 7.16
N GLN A 41 -4.68 -36.27 8.46
CA GLN A 41 -5.81 -35.99 9.36
C GLN A 41 -6.07 -34.48 9.46
N GLY A 42 -7.33 -34.08 9.39
CA GLY A 42 -7.72 -32.68 9.46
C GLY A 42 -9.18 -32.45 9.11
N SER A 43 -9.65 -31.21 9.27
CA SER A 43 -10.96 -30.79 8.79
C SER A 43 -10.94 -30.51 7.28
N SER A 44 -12.12 -30.52 6.67
CA SER A 44 -12.30 -30.19 5.23
C SER A 44 -11.72 -28.81 4.86
N SER A 45 -11.74 -27.86 5.80
CA SER A 45 -11.17 -26.52 5.64
C SER A 45 -9.64 -26.48 5.59
N SER A 46 -8.93 -27.44 6.21
CA SER A 46 -7.47 -27.48 6.25
C SER A 46 -6.84 -28.18 5.04
N CYS A 47 -7.60 -28.98 4.30
CA CYS A 47 -7.08 -29.83 3.23
C CYS A 47 -6.43 -29.06 2.07
N CYS A 48 -6.93 -27.85 1.78
CA CYS A 48 -6.34 -27.02 0.73
C CYS A 48 -4.88 -26.67 1.05
N GLN A 49 -4.62 -26.23 2.28
CA GLN A 49 -3.28 -25.87 2.73
C GLN A 49 -2.34 -27.07 2.69
N TYR A 50 -2.81 -28.25 3.10
CA TYR A 50 -2.00 -29.47 3.03
C TYR A 50 -1.64 -29.84 1.59
N CYS A 51 -2.59 -29.72 0.66
CA CYS A 51 -2.30 -29.99 -0.75
C CYS A 51 -1.30 -28.98 -1.33
N GLN A 52 -1.41 -27.70 -0.98
CA GLN A 52 -0.47 -26.65 -1.42
C GLN A 52 0.99 -26.90 -0.99
N GLN A 53 1.18 -27.62 0.11
CA GLN A 53 2.51 -27.91 0.66
C GLN A 53 3.13 -29.19 0.08
N ILE A 54 2.35 -30.02 -0.63
CA ILE A 54 2.83 -31.28 -1.20
C ILE A 54 3.09 -31.14 -2.70
N ARG A 55 4.35 -31.32 -3.09
CA ARG A 55 4.77 -31.33 -4.49
C ARG A 55 3.98 -32.39 -5.28
N GLY A 56 3.35 -31.97 -6.37
CA GLY A 56 2.56 -32.84 -7.24
C GLY A 56 1.11 -33.02 -6.80
N CYS A 57 0.68 -32.40 -5.70
CA CYS A 57 -0.72 -32.35 -5.31
C CYS A 57 -1.49 -31.37 -6.21
N GLN A 58 -2.54 -31.88 -6.85
CA GLN A 58 -3.39 -31.13 -7.78
C GLN A 58 -4.84 -31.04 -7.29
N ALA A 59 -5.24 -31.88 -6.33
CA ALA A 59 -6.56 -31.85 -5.71
C ALA A 59 -6.53 -32.52 -4.34
N TYR A 60 -7.64 -32.45 -3.60
CA TYR A 60 -7.86 -33.25 -2.40
C TYR A 60 -9.32 -33.71 -2.34
N THR A 61 -9.57 -34.85 -1.70
CA THR A 61 -10.90 -35.28 -1.27
C THR A 61 -10.89 -35.47 0.25
N TRP A 62 -11.75 -34.77 0.96
CA TRP A 62 -11.93 -34.91 2.39
C TRP A 62 -13.12 -35.81 2.71
N ASN A 63 -12.95 -36.70 3.69
CA ASN A 63 -14.04 -37.49 4.25
C ASN A 63 -13.88 -37.73 5.76
N THR A 64 -14.88 -38.35 6.38
CA THR A 64 -14.95 -38.55 7.84
C THR A 64 -14.09 -39.69 8.36
N PHE A 65 -13.28 -40.32 7.50
CA PHE A 65 -12.39 -41.41 7.89
C PHE A 65 -11.45 -40.95 9.02
N ASN A 66 -11.30 -41.77 10.07
CA ASN A 66 -10.48 -41.49 11.26
C ASN A 66 -10.71 -40.10 11.90
N GLY A 67 -11.96 -39.63 11.93
CA GLY A 67 -12.31 -38.33 12.51
C GLY A 67 -12.12 -37.15 11.57
N GLY A 68 -11.81 -37.40 10.29
CA GLY A 68 -11.56 -36.38 9.27
C GLY A 68 -10.20 -36.61 8.61
N THR A 69 -10.20 -36.98 7.33
CA THR A 69 -8.97 -37.21 6.57
C THR A 69 -9.04 -36.47 5.24
N CYS A 70 -7.98 -35.71 4.95
CA CYS A 70 -7.68 -35.10 3.66
C CYS A 70 -6.87 -36.07 2.81
N TRP A 71 -7.49 -36.64 1.79
CA TRP A 71 -6.82 -37.47 0.79
C TRP A 71 -6.28 -36.58 -0.31
N LEU A 72 -4.97 -36.35 -0.30
CA LEU A 72 -4.26 -35.46 -1.23
C LEU A 72 -3.99 -36.20 -2.55
N LYS A 73 -4.34 -35.59 -3.68
CA LYS A 73 -4.45 -36.25 -4.99
C LYS A 73 -3.50 -35.63 -6.00
N ASN A 74 -2.88 -36.45 -6.86
CA ASN A 74 -2.07 -35.96 -7.99
C ASN A 74 -2.83 -35.79 -9.30
N ASP A 75 -4.15 -35.98 -9.29
CA ASP A 75 -5.04 -35.81 -10.43
C ASP A 75 -6.31 -35.07 -9.99
N THR A 76 -7.05 -34.52 -10.94
CA THR A 76 -8.20 -33.63 -10.71
C THR A 76 -9.54 -34.23 -11.16
N GLN A 77 -9.49 -35.38 -11.85
CA GLN A 77 -10.63 -36.07 -12.47
C GLN A 77 -10.40 -37.60 -12.51
N PRO A 78 -11.43 -38.40 -12.82
CA PRO A 78 -12.85 -38.03 -12.89
C PRO A 78 -13.48 -37.82 -11.51
N LEU A 79 -14.47 -36.92 -11.44
CA LEU A 79 -15.31 -36.72 -10.25
C LEU A 79 -16.45 -37.73 -10.22
N TYR A 80 -16.66 -38.34 -9.06
CA TYR A 80 -17.74 -39.29 -8.79
C TYR A 80 -18.68 -38.74 -7.72
N ASN A 81 -19.97 -39.06 -7.83
CA ASN A 81 -20.94 -38.78 -6.77
C ASN A 81 -20.57 -39.59 -5.51
N SER A 82 -20.37 -38.89 -4.40
CA SER A 82 -20.00 -39.45 -3.11
C SER A 82 -20.55 -38.58 -1.98
N THR A 83 -21.69 -38.97 -1.41
CA THR A 83 -22.41 -38.18 -0.41
C THR A 83 -21.57 -38.00 0.87
N GLY A 84 -21.44 -36.75 1.33
CA GLY A 84 -20.71 -36.42 2.55
C GLY A 84 -19.22 -36.14 2.37
N GLU A 85 -18.68 -36.29 1.16
CA GLU A 85 -17.30 -35.96 0.85
C GLU A 85 -17.16 -34.55 0.27
N TYR A 86 -15.99 -33.95 0.46
CA TYR A 86 -15.68 -32.60 0.02
C TYR A 86 -14.39 -32.58 -0.79
N THR A 87 -14.48 -32.20 -2.07
CA THR A 87 -13.32 -32.21 -2.99
C THR A 87 -12.92 -30.80 -3.37
N GLY A 88 -11.62 -30.49 -3.30
CA GLY A 88 -11.04 -29.25 -3.81
C GLY A 88 -10.02 -29.53 -4.89
N ILE A 89 -10.10 -28.82 -6.02
CA ILE A 89 -9.11 -28.87 -7.10
C ILE A 89 -8.21 -27.64 -7.00
N LEU A 90 -6.90 -27.86 -7.04
CA LEU A 90 -5.90 -26.82 -7.16
C LEU A 90 -5.77 -26.52 -8.65
N SER A 91 -6.24 -25.35 -9.06
CA SER A 91 -5.89 -24.85 -10.38
C SER A 91 -4.44 -24.35 -10.33
N PRO A 92 -3.67 -24.45 -11.44
CA PRO A 92 -2.52 -23.57 -11.62
C PRO A 92 -3.05 -22.16 -11.38
N GLY A 93 -2.54 -21.48 -10.35
CA GLY A 93 -2.95 -20.12 -10.09
C GLY A 93 -2.76 -19.33 -11.39
N ALA A 94 -3.73 -18.47 -11.75
CA ALA A 94 -3.39 -17.33 -12.57
C ALA A 94 -2.09 -16.74 -12.00
N ASN A 95 -1.17 -16.32 -12.86
CA ASN A 95 0.12 -15.80 -12.42
C ASN A 95 -0.11 -14.69 -11.38
N ASN A 96 -0.06 -15.01 -10.08
CA ASN A 96 -0.46 -14.12 -8.99
C ASN A 96 0.65 -13.09 -8.68
N THR A 97 1.68 -13.06 -9.53
CA THR A 97 2.75 -12.10 -9.45
C THR A 97 2.26 -10.75 -9.96
N TYR A 98 2.61 -9.71 -9.23
CA TYR A 98 2.46 -8.35 -9.71
C TYR A 98 3.31 -8.14 -10.97
N SER A 99 2.77 -7.42 -11.94
CA SER A 99 3.50 -6.95 -13.12
C SER A 99 3.36 -5.43 -13.24
N LEU A 100 4.45 -4.75 -13.62
CA LEU A 100 4.48 -3.29 -13.73
C LEU A 100 3.43 -2.79 -14.74
N LEU A 101 2.55 -1.90 -14.28
CA LEU A 101 1.54 -1.22 -15.09
C LEU A 101 2.00 0.20 -15.45
N LYS A 102 2.44 0.98 -14.45
CA LYS A 102 2.90 2.36 -14.61
C LYS A 102 4.16 2.59 -13.79
N SER A 103 5.09 3.35 -14.37
CA SER A 103 6.25 3.92 -13.69
C SER A 103 6.20 5.42 -13.89
N TYR A 104 6.15 6.16 -12.79
CA TYR A 104 6.22 7.60 -12.76
C TYR A 104 7.53 8.02 -12.12
N ASP A 105 8.34 8.79 -12.84
CA ASP A 105 9.66 9.26 -12.40
C ASP A 105 9.99 10.59 -13.10
N ALA A 106 11.21 11.09 -12.90
CA ALA A 106 11.63 12.39 -13.45
C ALA A 106 11.47 12.52 -14.97
N SER A 107 11.40 11.42 -15.73
CA SER A 107 11.22 11.46 -17.18
C SER A 107 9.79 11.79 -17.63
N ASN A 108 8.79 11.58 -16.77
CA ASN A 108 7.38 11.71 -17.16
C ASN A 108 6.48 12.35 -16.09
N TRP A 109 6.98 12.66 -14.90
CA TRP A 109 6.19 13.18 -13.78
C TRP A 109 5.41 14.44 -14.15
N PHE A 110 6.02 15.33 -14.92
CA PHE A 110 5.45 16.63 -15.31
C PHE A 110 4.78 16.61 -16.70
N ASN A 111 4.52 15.43 -17.26
CA ASN A 111 3.70 15.33 -18.46
C ASN A 111 2.24 15.60 -18.09
N ASN A 112 1.53 16.33 -18.95
CA ASN A 112 0.10 16.67 -18.78
C ASN A 112 -0.82 15.44 -18.68
N GLU A 113 -0.35 14.27 -19.13
CA GLU A 113 -1.08 12.98 -19.07
C GLU A 113 -0.75 12.13 -17.84
N THR A 114 0.07 12.64 -16.91
CA THR A 114 0.49 11.89 -15.72
C THR A 114 -0.37 12.25 -14.50
N PHE A 115 -0.38 13.53 -14.13
CA PHE A 115 -1.07 14.04 -12.95
C PHE A 115 -1.87 15.30 -13.26
N VAL A 116 -2.97 15.49 -12.52
CA VAL A 116 -3.67 16.77 -12.44
C VAL A 116 -3.05 17.58 -11.32
N PHE A 117 -2.64 18.82 -11.62
CA PHE A 117 -2.26 19.81 -10.62
C PHE A 117 -3.51 20.59 -10.20
N ASN A 118 -3.86 20.49 -8.93
CA ASN A 118 -5.07 21.13 -8.40
C ASN A 118 -4.75 22.57 -8.00
N SER A 119 -5.56 23.52 -8.48
CA SER A 119 -5.39 24.95 -8.18
C SER A 119 -6.57 25.47 -7.38
N PHE A 120 -6.40 25.64 -6.08
CA PHE A 120 -7.41 26.17 -5.16
C PHE A 120 -6.80 26.53 -3.80
N HIS A 121 -7.54 27.29 -2.99
CA HIS A 121 -7.21 27.55 -1.58
C HIS A 121 -8.45 27.37 -0.71
N TYR A 122 -8.23 27.12 0.58
CA TYR A 122 -9.28 27.13 1.58
C TYR A 122 -9.51 28.54 2.12
N THR A 123 -10.71 28.81 2.60
CA THR A 123 -11.08 30.12 3.16
C THR A 123 -11.44 30.08 4.64
N ASP A 124 -11.50 28.88 5.24
CA ASP A 124 -11.70 28.70 6.67
C ASP A 124 -10.44 28.17 7.34
N HIS A 125 -10.28 28.50 8.63
CA HIS A 125 -9.13 28.12 9.44
C HIS A 125 -9.19 26.65 9.94
N LYS A 126 -10.18 25.86 9.52
CA LYS A 126 -10.26 24.43 9.90
C LYS A 126 -9.53 23.57 8.88
N ASN A 127 -9.46 24.04 7.64
CA ASN A 127 -8.62 23.51 6.59
C ASN A 127 -7.26 24.20 6.60
N GLY A 128 -6.33 23.72 5.79
CA GLY A 128 -4.98 24.23 5.83
C GLY A 128 -4.81 25.63 5.23
N PHE A 129 -3.83 26.34 5.76
CA PHE A 129 -3.37 27.64 5.33
C PHE A 129 -2.40 27.51 4.14
N VAL A 130 -2.92 26.95 3.04
CA VAL A 130 -2.21 26.75 1.78
C VAL A 130 -2.95 27.36 0.59
N ASN A 131 -2.19 27.65 -0.45
CA ASN A 131 -2.69 27.94 -1.79
C ASN A 131 -2.12 26.89 -2.75
N TYR A 132 -2.92 25.89 -3.11
CA TYR A 132 -2.49 24.94 -4.12
C TYR A 132 -2.50 25.62 -5.49
N VAL A 133 -1.38 25.54 -6.21
CA VAL A 133 -1.18 26.20 -7.50
C VAL A 133 -1.11 25.21 -8.66
N ASP A 134 -1.44 25.67 -9.86
CA ASP A 134 -1.28 24.88 -11.08
C ASP A 134 0.20 24.66 -11.45
N TYR A 135 0.44 23.76 -12.42
CA TYR A 135 1.80 23.39 -12.84
C TYR A 135 2.62 24.58 -13.39
N GLU A 136 2.00 25.48 -14.17
CA GLU A 136 2.74 26.59 -14.79
C GLU A 136 3.18 27.61 -13.74
N THR A 137 2.31 27.91 -12.78
CA THR A 137 2.62 28.74 -11.60
C THR A 137 3.72 28.08 -10.78
N ALA A 138 3.54 26.81 -10.40
CA ALA A 138 4.51 26.04 -9.63
C ALA A 138 5.90 26.02 -10.29
N LYS A 139 5.94 25.85 -11.62
CA LYS A 139 7.19 25.84 -12.39
C LYS A 139 7.84 27.22 -12.40
N SER A 140 7.06 28.28 -12.63
CA SER A 140 7.57 29.65 -12.67
C SER A 140 8.15 30.11 -11.32
N GLU A 141 7.59 29.60 -10.23
CA GLU A 141 8.01 29.88 -8.85
C GLU A 141 9.08 28.90 -8.34
N GLY A 142 9.48 27.90 -9.15
CA GLY A 142 10.49 26.91 -8.77
C GLY A 142 10.02 25.90 -7.71
N LEU A 143 8.71 25.77 -7.49
CA LEU A 143 8.11 24.80 -6.58
C LEU A 143 8.14 23.37 -7.14
N VAL A 144 8.32 23.21 -8.44
CA VAL A 144 8.48 21.89 -9.07
C VAL A 144 9.65 21.85 -10.03
N GLY A 145 10.26 20.69 -10.17
CA GLY A 145 11.34 20.48 -11.14
C GLY A 145 12.00 19.12 -11.01
N VAL A 146 13.12 18.96 -11.72
CA VAL A 146 13.98 17.78 -11.59
C VAL A 146 15.30 18.20 -10.95
N GLN A 147 15.65 17.58 -9.83
CA GLN A 147 16.90 17.80 -9.11
C GLN A 147 17.67 16.48 -9.02
N ASN A 148 18.90 16.43 -9.55
CA ASN A 148 19.74 15.23 -9.53
C ASN A 148 19.05 13.97 -10.11
N GLY A 149 18.24 14.15 -11.16
CA GLY A 149 17.48 13.07 -11.79
C GLY A 149 16.24 12.60 -11.01
N LYS A 150 15.84 13.32 -9.96
CA LYS A 150 14.68 13.03 -9.11
C LYS A 150 13.66 14.15 -9.22
N VAL A 151 12.40 13.82 -8.96
CA VAL A 151 11.31 14.79 -8.97
C VAL A 151 11.36 15.60 -7.68
N TYR A 152 11.33 16.92 -7.82
CA TYR A 152 11.20 17.87 -6.72
C TYR A 152 9.79 18.47 -6.73
N MET A 153 9.13 18.47 -5.58
CA MET A 153 7.87 19.18 -5.33
C MET A 153 7.92 19.83 -3.96
N GLY A 154 7.97 21.16 -3.90
CA GLY A 154 8.13 21.94 -2.69
C GLY A 154 6.97 22.91 -2.40
N MET A 155 7.11 23.56 -1.25
CA MET A 155 6.30 24.69 -0.81
C MET A 155 7.09 25.99 -0.98
N ASP A 156 6.42 27.11 -1.19
CA ASP A 156 7.07 28.43 -1.19
C ASP A 156 7.79 28.66 0.14
N ASN A 157 9.09 28.95 0.08
CA ASN A 157 9.95 29.18 1.24
C ASN A 157 10.68 30.53 1.17
N THR A 158 10.12 31.49 0.43
CA THR A 158 10.72 32.82 0.23
C THR A 158 9.76 33.97 0.52
N THR A 159 8.46 33.79 0.30
CA THR A 159 7.49 34.89 0.41
C THR A 159 7.02 35.07 1.85
N ILE A 160 7.11 36.32 2.33
CA ILE A 160 6.35 36.79 3.49
C ILE A 160 4.95 37.16 2.99
N LEU A 161 3.92 36.50 3.52
CA LEU A 161 2.54 36.74 3.10
C LEU A 161 1.97 38.00 3.79
N PRO A 162 1.05 38.75 3.15
CA PRO A 162 0.45 39.94 3.77
C PRO A 162 -0.21 39.64 5.14
N PRO A 163 -0.18 40.57 6.12
CA PRO A 163 -0.69 40.36 7.48
C PRO A 163 -2.13 39.82 7.57
N ASN A 164 -2.99 40.20 6.62
CA ASN A 164 -4.40 39.80 6.58
C ASN A 164 -4.70 38.87 5.39
N SER A 165 -3.68 38.18 4.86
CA SER A 165 -3.91 37.23 3.76
C SER A 165 -4.80 36.09 4.23
N THR A 166 -5.93 35.90 3.55
CA THR A 166 -6.78 34.71 3.68
C THR A 166 -6.32 33.59 2.74
N ILE A 167 -5.32 33.88 1.90
CA ILE A 167 -4.69 32.90 0.99
C ILE A 167 -3.39 32.47 1.66
N GLY A 168 -3.25 31.15 1.79
CA GLY A 168 -2.09 30.54 2.43
C GLY A 168 -0.85 30.48 1.55
N ARG A 169 0.16 29.75 2.03
CA ARG A 169 1.46 29.58 1.36
C ARG A 169 1.31 28.72 0.10
N ASN A 170 1.98 29.09 -0.99
CA ASN A 170 1.89 28.32 -2.23
C ASN A 170 2.45 26.90 -2.02
N ALA A 171 1.66 25.91 -2.41
CA ALA A 171 1.97 24.49 -2.23
C ALA A 171 1.47 23.68 -3.44
N ILE A 172 1.78 22.39 -3.46
CA ILE A 172 1.41 21.49 -4.55
C ILE A 172 0.48 20.39 -4.04
N ARG A 173 -0.63 20.18 -4.76
CA ARG A 173 -1.50 19.01 -4.64
C ARG A 173 -1.72 18.41 -6.01
N ILE A 174 -1.26 17.19 -6.20
CA ILE A 174 -1.45 16.43 -7.44
C ILE A 174 -2.29 15.20 -7.21
N ASN A 175 -3.03 14.77 -8.23
CA ASN A 175 -3.69 13.47 -8.23
C ASN A 175 -3.55 12.75 -9.57
N THR A 176 -3.58 11.41 -9.54
CA THR A 176 -3.48 10.61 -10.77
C THR A 176 -4.72 10.79 -11.65
N LEU A 177 -4.52 10.82 -12.97
CA LEU A 177 -5.62 10.75 -13.93
C LEU A 177 -6.32 9.39 -13.92
N ILE A 178 -5.56 8.34 -13.63
CA ILE A 178 -6.04 6.96 -13.52
C ILE A 178 -6.64 6.75 -12.13
N ARG A 179 -7.79 6.08 -12.10
CA ARG A 179 -8.43 5.60 -10.87
C ARG A 179 -8.20 4.10 -10.71
N PHE A 180 -8.05 3.66 -9.46
CA PHE A 180 -7.70 2.30 -9.12
C PHE A 180 -8.75 1.65 -8.23
N ASN A 181 -8.87 0.32 -8.37
CA ASN A 181 -9.75 -0.54 -7.59
C ASN A 181 -9.00 -1.67 -6.86
N SER A 182 -7.73 -1.88 -7.20
CA SER A 182 -6.79 -2.80 -6.57
C SER A 182 -5.38 -2.51 -7.12
N GLY A 183 -4.35 -3.11 -6.54
CA GLY A 183 -3.00 -3.03 -7.09
C GLY A 183 -1.92 -3.15 -6.02
N LEU A 184 -0.68 -2.97 -6.47
CA LEU A 184 0.47 -2.76 -5.61
C LEU A 184 1.12 -1.44 -6.03
N PHE A 185 1.26 -0.52 -5.09
CA PHE A 185 1.76 0.83 -5.29
C PHE A 185 3.02 0.99 -4.45
N ILE A 186 4.12 1.41 -5.09
CA ILE A 186 5.42 1.57 -4.45
C ILE A 186 5.85 3.02 -4.68
N PHE A 187 5.87 3.80 -3.60
CA PHE A 187 6.30 5.20 -3.60
C PHE A 187 7.68 5.31 -2.94
N ASP A 188 8.69 5.61 -3.74
CA ASP A 188 10.09 5.70 -3.33
C ASP A 188 10.53 7.16 -3.28
N ILE A 189 10.91 7.63 -2.10
CA ILE A 189 11.29 9.02 -1.83
C ILE A 189 12.56 9.10 -1.00
N ASP A 190 13.42 10.05 -1.31
CA ASP A 190 14.61 10.38 -0.52
C ASP A 190 14.35 11.41 0.57
N HIS A 191 13.34 12.25 0.36
CA HIS A 191 12.97 13.33 1.25
C HIS A 191 11.46 13.51 1.24
N MET A 192 10.87 13.71 2.42
CA MET A 192 9.50 14.20 2.59
C MET A 192 9.52 15.60 3.22
N PRO A 193 8.46 16.42 3.02
CA PRO A 193 8.39 17.75 3.59
C PRO A 193 8.49 17.74 5.12
N THR A 194 9.30 18.66 5.66
CA THR A 194 9.45 18.89 7.10
C THR A 194 9.48 20.37 7.42
N GLY A 195 8.91 20.74 8.56
CA GLY A 195 8.75 22.12 8.97
C GLY A 195 7.58 22.32 9.94
N PRO A 196 7.51 23.47 10.61
CA PRO A 196 6.48 23.77 11.58
C PRO A 196 5.09 23.79 10.93
N GLY A 197 4.15 23.06 11.53
CA GLY A 197 2.75 23.05 11.11
C GLY A 197 2.45 22.27 9.82
N LEU A 198 3.45 21.65 9.18
CA LEU A 198 3.25 20.89 7.95
C LEU A 198 2.38 19.66 8.17
N TRP A 199 1.64 19.31 7.11
CA TRP A 199 0.82 18.12 7.02
C TRP A 199 0.98 17.50 5.62
N PRO A 200 2.10 16.79 5.37
CA PRO A 200 2.33 16.12 4.11
C PRO A 200 1.60 14.77 4.06
N ALA A 201 1.09 14.43 2.87
CA ALA A 201 0.36 13.17 2.68
C ALA A 201 0.64 12.52 1.32
N PHE A 202 0.68 11.18 1.33
CA PHE A 202 0.54 10.31 0.16
C PHE A 202 -0.55 9.29 0.44
N TRP A 203 -1.66 9.42 -0.29
CA TRP A 203 -2.93 8.81 0.06
C TRP A 203 -3.76 8.53 -1.19
N THR A 204 -4.93 7.92 -1.01
CA THR A 204 -5.91 7.71 -2.08
C THR A 204 -7.29 8.16 -1.68
N GLU A 205 -8.10 8.61 -2.64
CA GLU A 205 -9.48 9.06 -2.38
C GLU A 205 -10.44 8.59 -3.49
N GLY A 206 -11.57 8.01 -3.09
CA GLY A 206 -12.68 7.68 -3.97
C GLY A 206 -13.55 8.89 -4.35
N PRO A 207 -14.39 8.79 -5.40
CA PRO A 207 -15.10 9.95 -5.96
C PRO A 207 -16.20 10.53 -5.05
N LYS A 208 -16.64 9.79 -4.03
CA LYS A 208 -17.60 10.26 -3.03
C LYS A 208 -17.10 9.95 -1.63
N TRP A 209 -16.36 10.89 -1.06
CA TRP A 209 -15.88 10.80 0.31
C TRP A 209 -17.03 10.83 1.33
N PRO A 210 -16.98 10.04 2.43
CA PRO A 210 -16.02 8.95 2.70
C PRO A 210 -16.52 7.60 2.16
N SER A 211 -17.67 7.57 1.49
CA SER A 211 -18.35 6.33 1.07
C SER A 211 -17.60 5.49 0.02
N ASN A 212 -16.64 6.07 -0.70
CA ASN A 212 -15.78 5.36 -1.64
C ASN A 212 -14.34 5.21 -1.17
N GLY A 213 -14.12 5.49 0.12
CA GLY A 213 -12.90 5.14 0.81
C GLY A 213 -11.79 6.14 0.58
N GLU A 214 -10.94 6.23 1.59
CA GLU A 214 -9.65 6.90 1.55
C GLU A 214 -8.64 6.03 2.28
N ILE A 215 -7.43 5.97 1.73
CA ILE A 215 -6.32 5.14 2.24
C ILE A 215 -5.12 6.07 2.41
N ASP A 216 -4.72 6.32 3.65
CA ASP A 216 -3.59 7.18 3.99
C ASP A 216 -2.36 6.31 4.23
N MET A 217 -1.53 6.15 3.20
CA MET A 217 -0.32 5.34 3.29
C MET A 217 0.79 6.05 4.06
N LEU A 218 0.87 7.36 3.88
CA LEU A 218 1.82 8.26 4.52
C LEU A 218 1.09 9.53 4.91
N GLU A 219 0.98 9.77 6.21
CA GLU A 219 0.37 10.97 6.77
C GLU A 219 0.92 11.23 8.17
N GLY A 220 1.04 12.50 8.50
CA GLY A 220 1.41 12.96 9.83
C GLY A 220 1.37 14.47 9.90
N ILE A 221 1.33 15.00 11.12
CA ILE A 221 1.20 16.43 11.37
C ILE A 221 2.36 16.96 12.20
N SER A 222 2.80 18.18 11.88
CA SER A 222 3.77 18.94 12.66
C SER A 222 5.05 18.12 12.92
N GLU A 223 5.55 18.12 14.15
CA GLU A 223 6.80 17.47 14.57
C GLU A 223 6.70 15.96 14.86
N GLN A 224 5.62 15.29 14.43
CA GLN A 224 5.52 13.84 14.59
C GLN A 224 6.71 13.15 13.90
N ASN A 225 7.29 12.14 14.56
CA ASN A 225 8.43 11.37 14.04
C ASN A 225 8.03 9.93 13.67
N PHE A 226 6.74 9.65 13.53
CA PHE A 226 6.21 8.36 13.12
C PHE A 226 5.11 8.61 12.08
N ASN A 227 4.95 7.64 11.19
CA ASN A 227 3.87 7.69 10.19
C ASN A 227 2.55 7.26 10.83
N GLN A 228 1.47 7.95 10.54
CA GLN A 228 0.11 7.51 10.85
C GLN A 228 -0.51 6.95 9.58
N ILE A 229 -0.95 5.69 9.63
CA ILE A 229 -1.60 5.01 8.51
C ILE A 229 -3.08 4.90 8.85
N THR A 230 -3.94 5.40 7.97
CA THR A 230 -5.37 5.53 8.25
C THR A 230 -6.21 5.02 7.10
N LEU A 231 -7.38 4.45 7.41
CA LEU A 231 -8.46 4.28 6.44
C LEU A 231 -9.67 5.10 6.86
N HIS A 232 -10.22 5.87 5.93
CA HIS A 232 -11.50 6.56 6.10
C HIS A 232 -12.57 5.89 5.23
N THR A 233 -13.73 5.60 5.82
CA THR A 233 -14.83 4.94 5.12
C THR A 233 -16.19 5.53 5.51
N GLY A 234 -17.22 5.20 4.72
CA GLY A 234 -18.61 5.31 5.16
C GLY A 234 -18.94 4.36 6.33
N GLU A 235 -20.20 4.35 6.73
CA GLU A 235 -20.68 3.51 7.83
C GLU A 235 -20.54 2.01 7.56
N ASN A 236 -20.44 1.20 8.63
CA ASN A 236 -20.38 -0.27 8.58
C ASN A 236 -19.08 -0.86 8.01
N CYS A 237 -17.97 -0.17 8.22
CA CYS A 237 -16.63 -0.73 8.04
C CYS A 237 -15.88 -0.61 9.37
N ALA A 238 -15.62 -1.75 10.01
CA ALA A 238 -14.84 -1.83 11.24
C ALA A 238 -13.77 -2.92 11.15
N MET A 239 -12.63 -2.65 11.78
CA MET A 239 -11.45 -3.52 11.84
C MET A 239 -11.44 -4.38 13.12
N THR A 240 -12.60 -4.64 13.72
CA THR A 240 -12.72 -5.43 14.96
C THR A 240 -12.29 -6.89 14.80
N ALA A 241 -12.33 -7.41 13.58
CA ALA A 241 -11.88 -8.77 13.25
C ALA A 241 -10.38 -8.86 12.94
N ASN A 242 -9.67 -7.72 12.88
CA ASN A 242 -8.24 -7.73 12.60
C ASN A 242 -7.42 -8.20 13.80
N ASP A 243 -6.56 -9.18 13.55
CA ASP A 243 -5.64 -9.71 14.53
C ASP A 243 -4.29 -8.96 14.46
N SER A 244 -3.90 -8.35 15.57
CA SER A 244 -2.70 -7.53 15.69
C SER A 244 -1.40 -8.30 15.49
N ARG A 245 -1.43 -9.64 15.44
CA ARG A 245 -0.25 -10.46 15.16
C ARG A 245 0.18 -10.45 13.69
N TYR A 246 -0.62 -9.87 12.79
CA TYR A 246 -0.33 -9.85 11.35
C TYR A 246 0.27 -8.54 10.84
N PHE A 247 0.57 -7.58 11.71
CA PHE A 247 1.26 -6.35 11.36
C PHE A 247 2.17 -5.85 12.50
N THR A 248 3.13 -4.98 12.18
CA THR A 248 4.14 -4.51 13.14
C THR A 248 3.83 -3.18 13.80
N GLY A 249 2.96 -2.37 13.20
CA GLY A 249 2.49 -1.10 13.76
C GLY A 249 1.58 -1.29 14.98
N LYS A 250 1.10 -0.17 15.53
CA LYS A 250 0.23 -0.16 16.71
C LYS A 250 -1.09 0.53 16.41
N TRP A 251 -2.22 -0.14 16.65
CA TRP A 251 -3.53 0.51 16.66
C TRP A 251 -3.53 1.73 17.60
N ASN A 252 -3.98 2.87 17.09
CA ASN A 252 -4.12 4.11 17.87
C ASN A 252 -5.58 4.39 18.19
N TYR A 253 -6.39 4.56 17.15
CA TYR A 253 -7.78 4.98 17.25
C TYR A 253 -8.66 4.22 16.23
N GLY A 254 -9.96 4.18 16.50
CA GLY A 254 -10.94 3.89 15.46
C GLY A 254 -11.06 2.44 14.97
N TYR A 255 -10.30 1.47 15.48
CA TYR A 255 -10.39 0.07 15.01
C TYR A 255 -11.80 -0.53 15.09
N GLY A 256 -12.63 -0.08 16.04
CA GLY A 256 -14.03 -0.47 16.20
C GLY A 256 -15.04 0.59 15.75
N ASN A 257 -14.56 1.69 15.16
CA ASN A 257 -15.42 2.73 14.66
C ASN A 257 -16.14 2.26 13.39
N ASN A 258 -17.40 2.66 13.24
CA ASN A 258 -18.24 2.37 12.07
C ASN A 258 -18.67 3.68 11.41
N THR A 259 -17.85 4.72 11.48
CA THR A 259 -18.11 6.07 10.95
C THR A 259 -16.84 6.63 10.31
N ASN A 260 -16.89 7.86 9.82
CA ASN A 260 -15.80 8.49 9.07
C ASN A 260 -14.58 8.93 9.90
N SER A 261 -14.52 8.63 11.21
CA SER A 261 -13.44 9.13 12.07
C SER A 261 -12.10 8.40 11.93
N GLY A 262 -11.95 7.54 10.91
CA GLY A 262 -10.70 6.85 10.61
C GLY A 262 -10.45 5.60 11.45
N CYS A 263 -9.57 4.72 10.98
CA CYS A 263 -8.99 3.63 11.77
C CYS A 263 -7.45 3.57 11.60
N ASP A 264 -6.75 3.91 12.68
CA ASP A 264 -5.37 4.37 12.60
C ASP A 264 -4.38 3.33 13.14
N VAL A 265 -3.31 3.10 12.39
CA VAL A 265 -2.14 2.32 12.81
C VAL A 265 -0.91 3.22 12.79
N LEU A 266 -0.24 3.37 13.94
CA LEU A 266 1.04 4.08 14.03
C LEU A 266 2.18 3.17 13.62
N ALA A 267 3.03 3.68 12.73
CA ALA A 267 4.33 3.10 12.45
C ALA A 267 5.32 3.36 13.60
N PRO A 268 6.47 2.67 13.63
CA PRO A 268 7.55 2.99 14.55
C PRO A 268 8.11 4.42 14.37
N ASN A 269 8.84 4.92 15.36
CA ASN A 269 9.57 6.19 15.22
C ASN A 269 10.65 6.12 14.14
N GLY A 270 10.98 7.27 13.55
CA GLY A 270 11.97 7.43 12.48
C GLY A 270 11.39 7.17 11.08
N THR A 271 10.08 6.96 10.96
CA THR A 271 9.43 6.64 9.68
C THR A 271 8.69 7.83 9.07
N PHE A 272 8.80 9.01 9.67
CA PHE A 272 8.20 10.25 9.21
C PHE A 272 9.09 11.44 9.57
N ASN A 273 8.88 12.56 8.90
CA ASN A 273 9.56 13.83 9.14
C ASN A 273 11.11 13.68 9.19
N THR A 274 11.75 14.34 10.15
CA THR A 274 13.20 14.49 10.25
C THR A 274 13.90 13.14 10.39
N GLY A 275 13.34 12.20 11.15
CA GLY A 275 13.93 10.87 11.31
C GLY A 275 13.99 10.09 10.00
N PHE A 276 12.96 10.23 9.16
CA PHE A 276 12.94 9.61 7.83
C PHE A 276 13.94 10.25 6.87
N ASN A 277 14.00 11.59 6.84
CA ASN A 277 14.94 12.32 5.98
C ASN A 277 16.40 12.04 6.38
N GLN A 278 16.70 11.97 7.68
CA GLN A 278 18.02 11.59 8.19
C GLN A 278 18.42 10.15 7.80
N ALA A 279 17.45 9.26 7.60
CA ALA A 279 17.67 7.92 7.09
C ALA A 279 17.83 7.85 5.55
N SER A 280 17.95 8.99 4.85
CA SER A 280 17.97 9.08 3.38
C SER A 280 16.68 8.55 2.72
N GLY A 281 15.56 8.77 3.41
CA GLY A 281 14.24 8.43 2.95
C GLY A 281 13.91 6.94 3.03
N GLY A 282 13.17 6.44 2.04
CA GLY A 282 12.57 5.12 2.11
C GLY A 282 11.47 4.87 1.08
N VAL A 283 10.69 3.82 1.32
CA VAL A 283 9.61 3.36 0.45
C VAL A 283 8.34 3.13 1.25
N PHE A 284 7.24 3.67 0.73
CA PHE A 284 5.88 3.39 1.19
C PHE A 284 5.20 2.47 0.18
N VAL A 285 4.64 1.36 0.67
CA VAL A 285 4.01 0.35 -0.18
C VAL A 285 2.56 0.17 0.23
N LEU A 286 1.65 0.26 -0.73
CA LEU A 286 0.26 -0.18 -0.59
C LEU A 286 0.04 -1.43 -1.43
N GLU A 287 -0.37 -2.52 -0.81
CA GLU A 287 -0.95 -3.66 -1.49
C GLU A 287 -2.43 -3.74 -1.20
N TRP A 288 -3.22 -3.49 -2.23
CA TRP A 288 -4.67 -3.49 -2.17
C TRP A 288 -5.22 -4.69 -2.96
N ASP A 289 -5.64 -5.72 -2.23
CA ASP A 289 -6.39 -6.86 -2.76
C ASP A 289 -7.85 -6.65 -2.41
N ARG A 290 -8.63 -6.17 -3.39
CA ARG A 290 -10.03 -5.73 -3.20
C ARG A 290 -10.88 -6.72 -2.42
N GLU A 291 -10.67 -8.02 -2.64
CA GLU A 291 -11.50 -9.07 -2.06
C GLU A 291 -11.01 -9.57 -0.69
N LYS A 292 -9.86 -9.07 -0.19
CA LYS A 292 -9.19 -9.66 0.97
C LYS A 292 -8.65 -8.66 1.97
N PHE A 293 -7.85 -7.70 1.51
CA PHE A 293 -7.09 -6.87 2.43
C PHE A 293 -6.55 -5.59 1.79
N ILE A 294 -6.21 -4.67 2.68
CA ILE A 294 -5.28 -3.57 2.43
C ILE A 294 -4.06 -3.79 3.35
N ARG A 295 -2.87 -3.87 2.77
CA ARG A 295 -1.59 -4.00 3.48
C ARG A 295 -0.70 -2.83 3.16
N ILE A 296 -0.07 -2.25 4.18
CA ILE A 296 0.82 -1.11 4.02
C ILE A 296 2.15 -1.40 4.69
N TRP A 297 3.25 -1.20 3.96
CA TRP A 297 4.62 -1.26 4.49
C TRP A 297 5.25 0.12 4.47
N ASN A 298 6.08 0.37 5.48
CA ASN A 298 6.95 1.52 5.56
C ASN A 298 8.38 1.04 5.78
N PHE A 299 9.21 1.19 4.76
CA PHE A 299 10.62 0.82 4.81
C PHE A 299 11.47 2.08 4.78
N VAL A 300 12.20 2.35 5.86
CA VAL A 300 13.33 3.29 5.79
C VAL A 300 14.42 2.72 4.88
N ARG A 301 15.19 3.59 4.21
CA ARG A 301 16.14 3.24 3.14
C ARG A 301 17.00 2.00 3.40
N PRO A 302 17.60 1.78 4.60
CA PRO A 302 18.42 0.60 4.86
C PRO A 302 17.68 -0.74 4.89
N ASN A 303 16.35 -0.72 5.04
CA ASN A 303 15.51 -1.90 5.25
C ASN A 303 14.62 -2.23 4.04
N ILE A 304 14.85 -1.60 2.89
CA ILE A 304 14.06 -1.86 1.67
C ILE A 304 14.39 -3.28 1.15
N PRO A 305 13.37 -4.12 0.91
CA PRO A 305 13.56 -5.42 0.26
C PRO A 305 14.28 -5.35 -1.08
N GLU A 306 15.10 -6.35 -1.39
CA GLU A 306 15.99 -6.33 -2.56
C GLU A 306 15.25 -6.19 -3.90
N ASP A 307 14.09 -6.82 -4.05
CA ASP A 307 13.29 -6.74 -5.28
C ASP A 307 12.69 -5.34 -5.50
N ILE A 308 12.31 -4.64 -4.43
CA ILE A 308 11.91 -3.23 -4.47
C ILE A 308 13.12 -2.35 -4.80
N ALA A 309 14.23 -2.51 -4.07
CA ALA A 309 15.44 -1.69 -4.24
C ALA A 309 16.03 -1.80 -5.66
N LYS A 310 15.90 -2.97 -6.29
CA LYS A 310 16.32 -3.22 -7.68
C LYS A 310 15.25 -2.89 -8.72
N ALA A 311 14.13 -2.28 -8.31
CA ALA A 311 13.05 -1.91 -9.22
C ALA A 311 12.54 -3.11 -10.06
N SER A 312 12.40 -4.28 -9.44
CA SER A 312 11.94 -5.50 -10.11
C SER A 312 10.62 -5.24 -10.86
N PRO A 313 10.46 -5.71 -12.11
CA PRO A 313 9.18 -5.63 -12.81
C PRO A 313 8.11 -6.53 -12.19
N ASN A 314 8.51 -7.50 -11.35
CA ASN A 314 7.63 -8.45 -10.68
C ASN A 314 7.96 -8.52 -9.17
N PRO A 315 7.56 -7.50 -8.38
CA PRO A 315 7.75 -7.49 -6.93
C PRO A 315 6.95 -8.62 -6.25
N ASN A 316 7.50 -9.16 -5.15
CA ASN A 316 6.88 -10.25 -4.40
C ASN A 316 6.67 -9.89 -2.91
N PRO A 317 5.46 -9.42 -2.54
CA PRO A 317 5.12 -9.06 -1.16
C PRO A 317 5.33 -10.17 -0.12
N SER A 318 5.29 -11.45 -0.52
CA SER A 318 5.49 -12.57 0.41
C SER A 318 6.91 -12.64 0.99
N THR A 319 7.87 -11.92 0.40
CA THR A 319 9.28 -11.92 0.82
C THR A 319 9.65 -10.75 1.73
N TRP A 320 8.74 -9.80 1.95
CA TRP A 320 9.03 -8.55 2.64
C TRP A 320 8.82 -8.59 4.16
N GLY A 321 8.32 -9.71 4.68
CA GLY A 321 7.91 -9.82 6.07
C GLY A 321 6.54 -9.20 6.34
N MET A 322 6.22 -8.98 7.62
CA MET A 322 4.92 -8.45 8.03
C MET A 322 4.75 -6.99 7.61
N PRO A 323 3.55 -6.57 7.19
CA PRO A 323 3.24 -5.17 6.92
C PRO A 323 3.25 -4.31 8.19
N THR A 324 3.45 -3.01 8.02
CA THR A 324 3.29 -2.02 9.09
C THR A 324 1.82 -1.92 9.52
N ALA A 325 0.90 -1.95 8.56
CA ALA A 325 -0.54 -1.99 8.82
C ALA A 325 -1.21 -3.08 7.98
N TYR A 326 -2.21 -3.74 8.57
CA TYR A 326 -3.02 -4.75 7.91
C TYR A 326 -4.48 -4.50 8.24
N TYR A 327 -5.30 -4.41 7.20
CA TYR A 327 -6.75 -4.18 7.26
C TYR A 327 -7.45 -5.30 6.48
N THR A 328 -8.35 -6.04 7.11
CA THR A 328 -9.09 -7.11 6.43
C THR A 328 -10.36 -6.56 5.79
N LEU A 329 -10.63 -7.00 4.56
CA LEU A 329 -11.87 -6.72 3.85
C LEU A 329 -12.75 -7.97 3.89
N GLY A 330 -14.05 -7.78 4.11
CA GLY A 330 -15.00 -8.87 4.32
C GLY A 330 -16.33 -8.39 4.89
N PRO A 331 -17.08 -9.23 5.60
CA PRO A 331 -18.42 -8.88 6.09
C PRO A 331 -18.47 -7.67 7.03
N ASN A 332 -17.39 -7.42 7.80
CA ASN A 332 -17.30 -6.29 8.74
C ASN A 332 -16.80 -5.00 8.10
N CYS A 333 -16.23 -5.08 6.90
CA CYS A 333 -15.81 -3.95 6.08
C CYS A 333 -15.76 -4.43 4.63
N THR A 334 -16.87 -4.25 3.91
CA THR A 334 -17.01 -4.81 2.57
C THR A 334 -16.05 -4.16 1.58
N PRO A 335 -15.60 -4.90 0.55
CA PRO A 335 -14.77 -4.35 -0.52
C PRO A 335 -15.29 -3.06 -1.18
N ASP A 336 -16.61 -2.86 -1.20
CA ASP A 336 -17.25 -1.73 -1.86
C ASP A 336 -17.01 -0.38 -1.16
N HIS A 337 -16.51 -0.40 0.08
CA HIS A 337 -16.06 0.82 0.76
C HIS A 337 -14.88 1.50 0.07
N PHE A 338 -14.10 0.77 -0.74
CA PHE A 338 -12.97 1.32 -1.49
C PHE A 338 -13.20 1.09 -2.98
N ASN A 339 -13.42 2.16 -3.73
CA ASN A 339 -13.58 2.04 -5.17
C ASN A 339 -13.17 3.31 -5.90
N ASN A 340 -12.65 3.14 -7.12
CA ASN A 340 -12.33 4.20 -8.05
C ASN A 340 -11.45 5.30 -7.45
N ASN A 341 -10.48 4.91 -6.64
CA ASN A 341 -9.63 5.82 -5.90
C ASN A 341 -8.56 6.45 -6.83
N THR A 342 -8.36 7.76 -6.75
CA THR A 342 -7.17 8.42 -7.32
C THR A 342 -6.07 8.44 -6.26
N ILE A 343 -4.81 8.42 -6.68
CA ILE A 343 -3.67 8.62 -5.78
C ILE A 343 -3.43 10.13 -5.66
N ILE A 344 -3.19 10.63 -4.45
CA ILE A 344 -2.97 12.03 -4.15
C ILE A 344 -1.63 12.19 -3.42
N ILE A 345 -0.87 13.21 -3.80
CA ILE A 345 0.34 13.66 -3.11
C ILE A 345 0.22 15.16 -2.87
N ASN A 346 0.33 15.59 -1.62
CA ASN A 346 0.28 17.00 -1.27
C ASN A 346 1.12 17.35 -0.04
N SER A 347 1.29 18.65 0.17
CA SER A 347 1.84 19.24 1.39
C SER A 347 0.87 20.29 1.88
N ASP A 348 0.06 19.93 2.87
CA ASP A 348 -0.80 20.88 3.56
C ASP A 348 -0.05 21.57 4.72
N LEU A 349 -0.66 22.60 5.30
CA LEU A 349 -0.06 23.42 6.36
C LEU A 349 -1.14 23.94 7.31
N CYS A 350 -0.93 23.81 8.62
CA CYS A 350 -1.89 24.22 9.65
C CYS A 350 -3.26 23.53 9.52
N GLY A 351 -4.37 24.21 9.74
CA GLY A 351 -5.70 23.60 9.83
C GLY A 351 -5.77 22.56 10.95
N VAL A 352 -6.18 21.33 10.63
CA VAL A 352 -6.18 20.25 11.62
C VAL A 352 -4.79 20.06 12.24
N ALA A 353 -3.72 20.16 11.46
CA ALA A 353 -2.34 20.08 11.97
C ALA A 353 -1.99 21.25 12.90
N GLY A 354 -2.53 22.44 12.64
CA GLY A 354 -2.28 23.62 13.46
C GLY A 354 -3.01 23.57 14.80
N THR A 355 -4.06 22.76 14.95
CA THR A 355 -4.65 22.46 16.28
C THR A 355 -3.68 21.73 17.21
N ALA A 356 -2.77 20.93 16.66
CA ALA A 356 -1.71 20.26 17.41
C ALA A 356 -0.42 21.09 17.50
N PHE A 357 -0.36 22.23 16.82
CA PHE A 357 0.79 23.13 16.84
C PHE A 357 0.91 23.85 18.19
N GLN A 358 2.14 24.09 18.63
CA GLN A 358 2.37 24.80 19.88
C GLN A 358 1.85 26.23 19.78
N GLY A 359 0.83 26.56 20.58
CA GLY A 359 0.13 27.85 20.52
C GLY A 359 -1.16 27.82 19.68
N GLY A 360 -1.45 26.71 19.01
CA GLY A 360 -2.67 26.48 18.25
C GLY A 360 -2.66 27.09 16.85
N GLU A 361 -3.82 27.00 16.18
CA GLU A 361 -3.99 27.29 14.75
C GLU A 361 -3.50 28.69 14.34
N LEU A 362 -3.90 29.72 15.08
CA LEU A 362 -3.55 31.10 14.73
C LEU A 362 -2.04 31.36 14.82
N VAL A 363 -1.34 30.65 15.72
CA VAL A 363 0.13 30.74 15.82
C VAL A 363 0.78 29.97 14.68
N CYS A 364 0.22 28.82 14.29
CA CYS A 364 0.67 28.10 13.09
C CYS A 364 0.58 28.99 11.85
N GLU A 365 -0.57 29.64 11.62
CA GLU A 365 -0.74 30.55 10.48
C GLU A 365 0.19 31.76 10.55
N ASP A 366 0.48 32.28 11.74
CA ASP A 366 1.43 33.38 11.92
C ASP A 366 2.86 32.99 11.53
N VAL A 367 3.30 31.78 11.93
CA VAL A 367 4.57 31.22 11.48
C VAL A 367 4.56 31.02 9.96
N ALA A 368 3.51 30.39 9.44
CA ALA A 368 3.32 30.16 8.01
C ALA A 368 3.36 31.44 7.19
N ARG A 369 2.90 32.57 7.74
CA ARG A 369 2.87 33.88 7.07
C ARG A 369 4.21 34.59 7.10
N ASN A 370 4.87 34.60 8.25
CA ASN A 370 5.97 35.51 8.53
C ASN A 370 7.36 34.87 8.45
N HIS A 371 7.45 33.54 8.45
CA HIS A 371 8.72 32.80 8.51
C HIS A 371 8.89 31.84 7.32
N PRO A 372 9.01 32.36 6.08
CA PRO A 372 9.21 31.53 4.90
C PRO A 372 10.44 30.61 4.98
N GLU A 373 11.49 31.03 5.68
CA GLU A 373 12.74 30.28 5.87
C GLU A 373 12.55 28.91 6.55
N GLU A 374 11.53 28.77 7.40
CA GLU A 374 11.19 27.54 8.10
C GLU A 374 10.67 26.44 7.16
N TYR A 375 10.34 26.80 5.92
CA TYR A 375 9.83 25.89 4.88
C TYR A 375 10.89 25.51 3.85
N SER A 376 12.18 25.78 4.14
CA SER A 376 13.29 25.38 3.28
C SER A 376 13.38 23.86 3.06
N ASP A 377 13.03 23.07 4.08
CA ASP A 377 12.92 21.60 4.00
C ASP A 377 11.49 21.09 3.73
N ALA A 378 10.57 21.97 3.33
CA ALA A 378 9.19 21.61 3.01
C ALA A 378 9.05 21.10 1.56
N TYR A 379 9.75 20.01 1.22
CA TYR A 379 9.71 19.43 -0.11
C TYR A 379 9.76 17.89 -0.14
N TRP A 380 9.13 17.34 -1.17
CA TRP A 380 9.29 15.97 -1.61
C TRP A 380 10.46 15.86 -2.58
N LEU A 381 11.32 14.87 -2.37
CA LEU A 381 12.31 14.43 -3.36
C LEU A 381 12.01 12.97 -3.73
N ILE A 382 11.40 12.80 -4.90
CA ILE A 382 10.77 11.54 -5.29
C ILE A 382 11.64 10.84 -6.33
N ASN A 383 11.98 9.58 -6.05
CA ASN A 383 12.65 8.70 -7.01
C ASN A 383 11.64 8.15 -8.01
N SER A 384 10.55 7.54 -7.53
CA SER A 384 9.48 7.06 -8.40
C SER A 384 8.18 6.74 -7.65
N LEU A 385 7.07 6.72 -8.38
CA LEU A 385 5.83 6.03 -8.02
C LEU A 385 5.59 4.93 -9.05
N LYS A 386 5.54 3.67 -8.60
CA LYS A 386 5.29 2.52 -9.46
C LYS A 386 4.01 1.81 -9.07
N VAL A 387 3.20 1.49 -10.09
CA VAL A 387 1.94 0.77 -9.94
C VAL A 387 2.06 -0.57 -10.64
N TYR A 388 1.71 -1.63 -9.94
CA TYR A 388 1.71 -3.00 -10.43
C TYR A 388 0.33 -3.63 -10.25
N CYS A 389 -0.01 -4.56 -11.13
CA CYS A 389 -1.29 -5.25 -11.11
C CYS A 389 -1.10 -6.76 -11.15
N LYS A 390 -2.03 -7.49 -10.52
CA LYS A 390 -2.15 -8.94 -10.74
C LYS A 390 -2.90 -9.19 -12.06
N PRO A 391 -2.46 -10.15 -12.87
CA PRO A 391 -3.23 -10.67 -13.98
C PRO A 391 -4.66 -11.04 -13.56
N ASN A 392 -5.65 -10.65 -14.37
CA ASN A 392 -7.07 -10.93 -14.17
C ASN A 392 -7.72 -10.30 -12.92
N THR A 393 -7.09 -9.29 -12.31
CA THR A 393 -7.71 -8.46 -11.27
C THR A 393 -7.97 -7.06 -11.83
N PRO A 394 -9.18 -6.48 -11.69
CA PRO A 394 -9.45 -5.09 -12.07
C PRO A 394 -8.57 -4.14 -11.25
N CYS A 395 -7.54 -3.58 -11.87
CA CYS A 395 -6.51 -2.77 -11.21
C CYS A 395 -6.77 -1.27 -11.47
N PRO A 396 -6.70 -0.77 -12.71
CA PRO A 396 -7.37 0.48 -13.08
C PRO A 396 -8.88 0.25 -13.31
N ASN A 397 -9.69 1.28 -13.08
CA ASN A 397 -11.11 1.32 -13.49
C ASN A 397 -11.28 1.73 -14.95
#